data_AF-V4PE22-F1
#
_entry.id   AF-V4PE22-F1
#
_cell.length_a   1.000
_cell.length_b   1.000
_cell.length_c   1.000
_cell.angle_alpha   90.00
_cell.angle_beta   90.00
_cell.angle_gamma   90.00
#
_symmetry.space_group_name_H-M   'P 1'
#
loop_
_entity.id
_entity.type
_entity.pdbx_description
1 polymer ?
#
loop_
_entity_poly.entity_id
_entity_poly.type
_entity_poly.pdbx_seq_one_letter_code
_entity_poly.pdbx_strand_id
1 'polypeptide(L)' 'MQYEFLRTDAEYQAALKRLEAITGAQPGTPMGDELQALLDLIAAYEDDHFPED' A
#
# COMPACT_ATOMS: atom_id res chain seq x y z
N MET A 1 -12.79 4.62 -4.94
CA MET A 1 -12.39 4.05 -3.64
C MET A 1 -11.73 5.18 -2.88
N GLN A 2 -12.24 5.53 -1.70
CA GLN A 2 -11.54 6.45 -0.80
C GLN A 2 -10.52 5.58 -0.08
N TYR A 3 -9.27 5.56 -0.56
CA TYR A 3 -8.19 4.94 0.19
C TYR A 3 -7.88 5.89 1.35
N GLU A 4 -8.52 5.66 2.49
CA GLU A 4 -8.16 6.32 3.74
C GLU A 4 -6.70 5.94 4.03
N PHE A 5 -5.86 6.96 4.22
CA PHE A 5 -4.45 6.82 4.59
C PHE A 5 -4.24 5.75 5.65
N LEU A 6 -3.14 4.99 5.57
CA LEU A 6 -2.72 4.11 6.65
C LEU A 6 -2.38 5.00 7.86
N ARG A 7 -2.99 4.75 9.02
CA ARG A 7 -2.79 5.58 10.24
C ARG A 7 -2.15 4.80 11.39
N THR A 8 -2.05 3.48 11.25
CA THR A 8 -1.56 2.59 12.29
C THR A 8 -0.62 1.53 11.72
N ASP A 9 0.30 1.05 12.55
CA ASP A 9 1.17 -0.07 12.21
C ASP A 9 0.38 -1.31 11.77
N ALA A 10 -0.80 -1.54 12.36
CA ALA A 10 -1.65 -2.68 12.01
C ALA A 10 -2.19 -2.58 10.57
N GLU A 11 -2.60 -1.39 10.15
CA GLU A 11 -3.05 -1.13 8.77
C GLU A 11 -1.88 -1.24 7.80
N TYR A 12 -0.70 -0.70 8.16
CA TYR A 12 0.51 -0.84 7.39
C TYR A 12 0.91 -2.31 7.18
N GLN A 13 0.91 -3.12 8.25
CA GLN A 13 1.18 -4.55 8.17
C GLN A 13 0.13 -5.32 7.34
N ALA A 14 -1.14 -4.91 7.40
CA ALA A 14 -2.18 -5.50 6.55
C ALA A 14 -1.99 -5.14 5.08
N ALA A 15 -1.62 -3.89 4.78
CA ALA A 15 -1.30 -3.41 3.43
C ALA A 15 -0.11 -4.18 2.85
N LEU A 16 0.97 -4.38 3.62
CA LEU A 16 2.12 -5.18 3.20
C LEU A 16 1.73 -6.63 2.86
N LYS A 17 0.96 -7.29 3.72
CA LYS A 17 0.48 -8.67 3.45
C LYS A 17 -0.37 -8.74 2.20
N ARG A 18 -1.20 -7.72 1.95
CA ARG A 18 -2.03 -7.65 0.76
C ARG A 18 -1.17 -7.43 -0.49
N LEU A 19 -0.18 -6.54 -0.40
CA LEU A 19 0.79 -6.27 -1.46
C LEU A 19 1.52 -7.56 -1.86
N GLU A 20 2.00 -8.34 -0.90
CA GLU A 20 2.65 -9.64 -1.14
C GLU A 20 1.72 -10.62 -1.88
N ALA A 21 0.43 -10.64 -1.53
CA ALA A 21 -0.55 -11.52 -2.16
C ALA A 21 -0.85 -11.15 -3.62
N ILE A 22 -0.63 -9.89 -4.02
CA ILE A 22 -0.97 -9.38 -5.36
C ILE A 22 0.23 -8.81 -6.14
N THR A 23 1.45 -9.04 -5.67
CA THR A 23 2.71 -8.51 -6.24
C THR A 23 2.92 -8.84 -7.74
N GLY A 24 2.28 -9.88 -8.26
CA GLY A 24 2.31 -10.28 -9.68
C GLY A 24 1.13 -9.78 -10.52
N ALA A 25 0.30 -8.86 -10.00
CA ALA A 25 -0.86 -8.37 -10.72
C ALA A 25 -0.48 -7.60 -11.99
N GLN A 26 -1.22 -7.85 -13.08
CA GLN A 26 -0.95 -7.19 -14.35
C GLN A 26 -1.47 -5.75 -14.34
N PRO A 27 -0.72 -4.77 -14.90
CA PRO A 27 -1.19 -3.40 -15.08
C PRO A 27 -2.50 -3.33 -15.86
N GLY A 28 -3.40 -2.43 -15.46
CA GLY A 28 -4.72 -2.27 -16.10
C GLY A 28 -5.73 -3.36 -15.76
N THR A 29 -5.41 -4.25 -14.81
CA THR A 29 -6.39 -5.14 -14.16
C THR A 29 -6.80 -4.56 -12.81
N PRO A 30 -7.97 -4.94 -12.26
CA PRO A 30 -8.39 -4.48 -10.93
C PRO A 30 -7.37 -4.77 -9.84
N MET A 31 -6.65 -5.89 -9.93
CA MET A 31 -5.59 -6.22 -8.98
C MET A 31 -4.33 -5.36 -9.19
N GLY A 32 -4.04 -4.96 -10.41
CA GLY A 32 -2.93 -4.04 -10.72
C GLY A 32 -3.21 -2.63 -10.22
N ASP A 33 -4.45 -2.17 -10.37
CA ASP A 33 -4.90 -0.89 -9.82
C ASP A 33 -4.85 -0.91 -8.28
N GLU A 34 -5.23 -2.04 -7.66
CA GLU A 34 -5.10 -2.26 -6.22
C GLU A 34 -3.63 -2.28 -5.78
N LEU A 35 -2.75 -2.96 -6.52
CA LEU A 35 -1.32 -3.03 -6.24
C LEU A 35 -0.71 -1.62 -6.24
N GLN A 36 -1.01 -0.81 -7.25
CA GLN A 36 -0.51 0.56 -7.33
C GLN A 36 -1.00 1.41 -6.15
N ALA A 37 -2.29 1.31 -5.81
CA ALA A 37 -2.83 2.06 -4.67
C ALA A 37 -2.20 1.65 -3.34
N LEU A 38 -1.91 0.35 -3.13
CA LEU A 38 -1.22 -0.12 -1.94
C LEU A 38 0.22 0.40 -1.84
N LEU A 39 0.94 0.45 -2.96
CA LEU A 39 2.28 1.03 -3.01
C LEU A 39 2.26 2.51 -2.60
N ASP A 40 1.34 3.30 -3.17
CA ASP A 40 1.22 4.72 -2.86
C ASP A 40 0.88 4.95 -1.37
N LEU A 41 0.01 4.12 -0.80
CA LEU A 41 -0.36 4.18 0.61
C LEU A 41 0.79 3.82 1.56
N ILE A 42 1.52 2.76 1.23
CA ILE A 42 2.68 2.30 2.00
C ILE A 42 3.76 3.38 2.01
N ALA A 43 4.08 3.95 0.84
CA ALA A 43 5.05 5.04 0.73
C ALA A 43 4.64 6.27 1.55
N ALA A 44 3.36 6.67 1.50
CA ALA A 44 2.88 7.80 2.30
C ALA A 44 2.95 7.55 3.82
N TYR A 45 2.75 6.31 4.27
CA TYR A 45 2.94 5.94 5.66
C TYR A 45 4.41 6.00 6.07
N GLU A 46 5.29 5.46 5.22
CA GLU A 46 6.74 5.44 5.45
C GLU A 46 7.33 6.84 5.51
N ASP A 47 6.94 7.75 4.62
CA ASP A 47 7.39 9.15 4.65
C ASP A 47 7.01 9.87 5.96
N ASP A 48 5.86 9.54 6.56
CA ASP A 48 5.38 10.16 7.80
C ASP A 48 5.97 9.51 9.07
N HIS A 49 6.10 8.18 9.08
CA HIS A 49 6.49 7.41 10.28
C HIS A 49 7.97 7.02 10.31
N PHE A 50 8.60 6.87 9.15
CA PHE A 50 9.99 6.48 8.97
C PHE A 50 10.72 7.45 8.04
N PRO A 51 10.81 8.76 8.39
CA PRO A 51 11.54 9.71 7.58
C PRO A 51 13.00 9.26 7.46
N GLU A 52 13.47 9.08 6.23
CA GLU A 52 14.90 8.85 5.95
C GLU A 52 15.66 10.12 6.40
N ASP A 53 16.59 9.94 7.34
CA ASP A 53 17.40 10.99 8.00
C ASP A 53 18.31 11.74 7.00
#